data_AF-A0AAV4D1J2-F1
#
_entry.id   AF-A0AAV4D1J2-F1
#
_cell.length_a   1.000
_cell.length_b   1.000
_cell.length_c   1.000
_cell.angle_alpha   90.00
_cell.angle_beta   90.00
_cell.angle_gamma   90.00
#
_symmetry.space_group_name_H-M   'P 1'
#
loop_
_entity.id
_entity.type
_entity.pdbx_description
1 polymer ?
#
loop_
_entity_poly.entity_id
_entity_poly.type
_entity_poly.pdbx_seq_one_letter_code
_entity_poly.pdbx_strand_id
1 'polypeptide(L)'
;MSKETNLRYEQPHKPSKLYQEYTKQLEANDRMLINNLDQKSLDDKELHDKWFEKSNLKVKAKAIQIEKKQLSEELKLVAKASMLVRKKALALKMEEEQKMYDEELREMGKTFHKQRI
;
A
#
# COMPACT_ATOMS: atom_id res chain seq x y z
N MET A 1 67.45 7.34 -58.84
CA MET A 1 66.81 6.65 -57.69
C MET A 1 65.33 6.50 -58.03
N SER A 2 64.92 5.29 -58.39
CA SER A 2 63.71 4.95 -59.14
C SER A 2 62.40 5.24 -58.41
N LYS A 3 61.38 5.68 -59.18
CA LYS A 3 59.99 5.88 -58.75
C LYS A 3 59.22 4.58 -58.42
N GLU A 4 59.88 3.42 -58.48
CA GLU A 4 59.24 2.10 -58.33
C GLU A 4 59.08 1.65 -56.87
N THR A 5 59.82 2.22 -55.92
CA THR A 5 59.81 1.78 -54.51
C THR A 5 58.70 2.39 -53.66
N ASN A 6 57.95 3.39 -54.15
CA ASN A 6 56.89 4.07 -53.38
C ASN A 6 55.47 3.50 -53.60
N LEU A 7 55.27 2.60 -54.57
CA LEU A 7 53.93 2.07 -54.90
C LEU A 7 53.37 1.06 -53.89
N ARG A 8 54.18 0.57 -52.94
CA ARG A 8 53.78 -0.47 -51.99
C ARG A 8 52.85 0.02 -50.87
N TYR A 9 52.85 1.32 -50.59
CA TYR A 9 52.08 1.92 -49.49
C TYR A 9 50.80 2.62 -49.96
N GLU A 10 50.56 2.73 -51.28
CA GLU A 10 49.38 3.42 -51.85
C GLU A 10 48.31 2.46 -52.39
N GLN A 11 48.42 1.15 -52.15
CA GLN A 11 47.33 0.24 -52.51
C GLN A 11 46.28 0.20 -51.39
N PRO A 12 44.97 0.24 -51.71
CA PRO A 12 43.93 0.04 -50.72
C PRO A 12 44.08 -1.37 -50.14
N HIS A 13 44.60 -1.46 -48.91
CA HIS A 13 44.81 -2.71 -48.21
C HIS A 13 43.45 -3.31 -47.85
N LYS A 14 42.97 -4.26 -48.67
CA LYS A 14 41.77 -5.02 -48.35
C LYS A 14 42.14 -6.04 -47.27
N PRO A 15 41.51 -6.00 -46.09
CA PRO A 15 41.80 -6.97 -45.04
C PRO A 15 41.50 -8.38 -45.53
N SER A 16 42.35 -9.34 -45.14
CA SER A 16 42.14 -10.77 -45.44
C SER A 16 40.76 -11.24 -44.98
N LYS A 17 40.13 -12.14 -45.76
CA LYS A 17 38.82 -12.72 -45.41
C LYS A 17 38.81 -13.30 -43.99
N LEU A 18 39.89 -13.95 -43.59
CA LEU A 18 40.04 -14.51 -42.25
C LEU A 18 39.99 -13.43 -41.14
N TYR A 19 40.60 -12.26 -41.39
CA TYR A 19 40.56 -11.14 -40.45
C TYR A 19 39.15 -10.52 -40.37
N GLN A 20 38.44 -10.45 -41.50
CA GLN A 20 37.05 -9.98 -41.54
C GLN A 20 36.09 -10.95 -40.82
N GLU A 21 36.33 -12.26 -40.92
CA GLU A 21 35.56 -13.27 -40.19
C GLU A 21 35.85 -13.23 -38.69
N TYR A 22 37.14 -13.10 -38.32
CA TYR A 22 37.55 -12.97 -36.93
C TYR A 22 36.93 -11.75 -36.24
N THR A 23 36.98 -10.58 -36.90
CA THR A 23 36.36 -9.35 -36.36
C THR A 23 34.85 -9.48 -36.21
N LYS A 24 34.15 -10.10 -37.16
CA LYS A 24 32.71 -10.39 -37.05
C LYS A 24 32.39 -11.32 -35.87
N GLN A 25 33.21 -12.35 -35.66
CA GLN A 25 33.04 -13.27 -34.52
C GLN A 25 33.28 -12.56 -33.19
N LEU A 26 34.27 -11.66 -33.14
CA LEU A 26 34.58 -10.88 -31.95
C LEU A 26 33.43 -9.93 -31.60
N GLU A 27 32.89 -9.21 -32.58
CA GLU A 27 31.71 -8.36 -32.41
C GLU A 27 30.46 -9.15 -31.99
N ALA A 28 30.27 -10.36 -32.52
CA ALA A 28 29.16 -11.23 -32.14
C ALA A 28 29.29 -11.71 -30.69
N ASN A 29 30.50 -12.06 -30.26
CA ASN A 29 30.78 -12.45 -28.88
C ASN A 29 30.56 -11.29 -27.90
N ASP A 30 31.01 -10.08 -28.25
CA ASP A 30 30.81 -8.90 -27.41
C ASP A 30 29.33 -8.58 -27.24
N ARG A 31 28.54 -8.66 -28.32
CA ARG A 31 27.07 -8.49 -28.26
C ARG A 31 26.41 -9.54 -27.38
N MET A 32 26.82 -10.80 -27.49
CA MET A 32 26.29 -11.89 -26.65
C MET A 32 26.64 -11.67 -25.18
N LEU A 33 27.85 -11.20 -24.87
CA LEU A 33 28.27 -10.88 -23.50
C LEU A 33 27.42 -9.75 -22.92
N ILE A 34 27.24 -8.65 -23.66
CA ILE A 34 26.43 -7.50 -23.25
C ILE A 34 24.98 -7.94 -23.02
N ASN A 35 24.36 -8.65 -23.97
CA ASN A 35 22.99 -9.15 -23.82
C ASN A 35 22.83 -10.04 -22.57
N ASN A 36 23.80 -10.89 -22.27
CA ASN A 36 23.77 -11.73 -21.07
C ASN A 36 23.89 -10.92 -19.77
N LEU A 37 24.68 -9.83 -19.78
CA LEU A 37 24.78 -8.94 -18.62
C LEU A 37 23.50 -8.14 -18.41
N ASP A 38 22.90 -7.63 -19.48
CA ASP A 38 21.63 -6.92 -19.44
C ASP A 38 20.51 -7.84 -18.94
N GLN A 39 20.45 -9.08 -19.42
CA GLN A 39 19.46 -10.06 -18.96
C GLN A 39 19.62 -10.36 -17.47
N LYS A 40 20.86 -10.58 -16.98
CA LYS A 40 21.11 -10.78 -15.56
C LYS A 40 20.67 -9.58 -14.72
N SER A 41 20.93 -8.36 -15.19
CA SER A 41 20.47 -7.15 -14.49
C SER A 41 18.95 -7.05 -14.41
N LEU A 42 18.24 -7.48 -15.47
CA LEU A 42 16.77 -7.53 -15.46
C LEU A 42 16.25 -8.59 -14.49
N ASP A 43 16.83 -9.79 -14.50
CA ASP A 43 16.44 -10.89 -13.61
C ASP A 43 16.64 -10.50 -12.13
N ASP A 44 17.76 -9.85 -11.81
CA ASP A 44 18.05 -9.36 -10.45
C ASP A 44 17.06 -8.28 -9.99
N LYS A 45 16.68 -7.36 -10.90
CA LYS A 45 15.64 -6.34 -10.63
C LYS A 45 14.28 -6.99 -10.37
N GLU A 46 13.87 -7.94 -11.21
CA GLU A 46 12.58 -8.61 -11.07
C GLU A 46 12.52 -9.39 -9.75
N LEU A 47 13.63 -10.04 -9.35
CA LEU A 47 13.71 -10.74 -8.07
C LEU A 47 13.60 -9.77 -6.88
N HIS A 48 14.28 -8.63 -6.95
CA HIS A 48 14.20 -7.58 -5.93
C HIS A 48 12.76 -7.06 -5.79
N ASP A 49 12.10 -6.74 -6.90
CA ASP A 49 10.75 -6.20 -6.89
C ASP A 49 9.74 -7.21 -6.34
N LYS A 50 9.83 -8.47 -6.76
CA LYS A 50 9.02 -9.58 -6.20
C LYS A 50 9.24 -9.75 -4.70
N TRP A 51 10.47 -9.60 -4.23
CA TRP A 51 10.78 -9.68 -2.80
C TRP A 51 10.19 -8.48 -2.04
N PHE A 52 10.34 -7.27 -2.57
CA PHE A 52 9.82 -6.05 -1.98
C PHE A 52 8.29 -6.06 -1.87
N GLU A 53 7.60 -6.50 -2.92
CA GLU A 53 6.15 -6.69 -2.89
C GLU A 53 5.72 -7.67 -1.79
N LYS A 54 6.36 -8.85 -1.73
CA LYS A 54 6.07 -9.85 -0.69
C LYS A 54 6.33 -9.35 0.72
N SER A 55 7.41 -8.57 0.90
CA SER A 55 7.73 -7.95 2.19
C SER A 55 6.64 -6.96 2.60
N ASN A 56 6.20 -6.11 1.67
CA ASN A 56 5.16 -5.13 1.90
C ASN A 56 3.79 -5.74 2.19
N LEU A 57 3.45 -6.91 1.63
CA LEU A 57 2.18 -7.58 1.92
C LEU A 57 1.99 -7.86 3.42
N LYS A 58 3.05 -8.29 4.12
CA LYS A 58 2.97 -8.54 5.57
C LYS A 58 2.76 -7.24 6.36
N VAL A 59 3.39 -6.15 5.94
CA VAL A 59 3.23 -4.83 6.57
C VAL A 59 1.80 -4.33 6.37
N LYS A 60 1.28 -4.40 5.14
CA LYS A 60 -0.10 -4.03 4.81
C LYS A 60 -1.11 -4.87 5.59
N ALA A 61 -0.90 -6.18 5.68
CA ALA A 61 -1.79 -7.07 6.44
C ALA A 61 -1.83 -6.70 7.94
N LYS A 62 -0.68 -6.38 8.54
CA LYS A 62 -0.61 -5.90 9.93
C LYS A 62 -1.33 -4.57 10.12
N ALA A 63 -1.15 -3.63 9.19
CA ALA A 63 -1.85 -2.34 9.24
C ALA A 63 -3.37 -2.52 9.21
N ILE A 64 -3.88 -3.32 8.28
CA ILE A 64 -5.32 -3.63 8.18
C ILE A 64 -5.86 -4.28 9.46
N GLN A 65 -5.09 -5.18 10.09
CA GLN A 65 -5.50 -5.81 11.34
C GLN A 65 -5.61 -4.81 12.49
N ILE A 66 -4.71 -3.84 12.56
CA ILE A 66 -4.72 -2.76 13.57
C ILE A 66 -5.93 -1.85 13.33
N GLU A 67 -6.14 -1.39 12.10
CA GLU A 67 -7.29 -0.55 11.72
C GLU A 67 -8.62 -1.24 12.06
N LYS A 68 -8.74 -2.53 11.74
CA LYS A 68 -9.94 -3.31 12.08
C LYS A 68 -10.18 -3.39 13.59
N LYS A 69 -9.12 -3.49 14.39
CA LYS A 69 -9.24 -3.51 15.85
C LYS A 69 -9.70 -2.15 16.39
N GLN A 70 -9.11 -1.07 15.90
CA GLN A 70 -9.50 0.30 16.27
C GLN A 70 -10.97 0.56 15.91
N LEU A 71 -11.38 0.22 14.68
CA LEU A 71 -12.76 0.35 14.24
C LEU A 71 -13.74 -0.45 15.14
N SER A 72 -13.35 -1.65 15.57
CA SER A 72 -14.17 -2.43 16.50
C SER A 72 -14.34 -1.76 17.86
N GLU A 73 -13.32 -1.06 18.36
CA GLU A 73 -13.38 -0.34 19.63
C GLU A 73 -14.25 0.91 19.50
N GLU A 74 -14.11 1.66 18.41
CA GLU A 74 -14.96 2.81 18.08
C GLU A 74 -16.43 2.42 18.00
N LEU A 75 -16.76 1.32 17.31
CA LEU A 75 -18.14 0.82 17.21
C LEU A 75 -18.73 0.49 18.58
N LYS A 76 -17.94 -0.08 19.50
CA LYS A 76 -18.40 -0.35 20.88
C LYS A 76 -18.71 0.94 21.64
N LEU A 77 -17.89 1.98 21.46
CA LEU A 77 -18.13 3.29 22.08
C LEU A 77 -19.38 3.96 21.52
N VAL A 78 -19.57 3.91 20.20
CA VAL A 78 -20.77 4.44 19.54
C VAL A 78 -22.03 3.74 20.03
N ALA A 79 -22.00 2.40 20.15
CA ALA A 79 -23.13 1.64 20.70
C ALA A 79 -23.45 2.04 22.15
N LYS A 80 -22.44 2.21 23.00
CA LYS A 80 -22.62 2.69 24.38
C LYS A 80 -23.21 4.09 24.43
N ALA A 81 -22.69 5.02 23.61
CA ALA A 81 -23.18 6.38 23.52
C ALA A 81 -24.66 6.39 23.08
N SER A 82 -25.02 5.61 22.05
CA SER A 82 -26.41 5.49 21.60
C SER A 82 -27.35 5.01 22.72
N MET A 83 -26.92 4.02 23.50
CA MET A 83 -27.69 3.55 24.65
C MET A 83 -27.85 4.60 25.74
N LEU A 84 -26.80 5.38 26.04
CA LEU A 84 -26.87 6.47 27.03
C LEU A 84 -27.82 7.59 26.58
N VAL A 85 -27.77 7.97 25.30
CA VAL A 85 -28.68 8.96 24.72
C VAL A 85 -30.12 8.49 24.84
N ARG A 86 -30.41 7.22 24.49
CA ARG A 86 -31.75 6.64 24.63
C ARG A 86 -32.22 6.64 26.08
N LYS A 87 -31.37 6.23 27.02
CA LYS A 87 -31.67 6.26 28.46
C LYS A 87 -31.99 7.67 28.95
N LYS A 88 -31.21 8.67 28.52
CA LYS A 88 -31.45 10.06 28.91
C LYS A 88 -32.75 10.60 28.31
N ALA A 89 -33.04 10.30 27.04
CA ALA A 89 -34.30 10.69 26.40
C ALA A 89 -35.51 10.06 27.11
N LEU A 90 -35.42 8.77 27.48
CA LEU A 90 -36.47 8.10 28.25
C LEU A 90 -36.66 8.73 29.64
N ALA A 91 -35.56 9.01 30.35
CA ALA A 91 -35.62 9.64 31.67
C ALA A 91 -36.30 11.03 31.61
N LEU A 92 -36.02 11.82 30.57
CA LEU A 92 -36.68 13.12 30.37
C LEU A 92 -38.19 12.97 30.16
N LYS A 93 -38.61 12.01 29.32
CA LYS A 93 -40.05 11.72 29.12
C LYS A 93 -40.73 11.26 30.41
N MET A 94 -40.10 10.36 31.16
CA MET A 94 -40.63 9.91 32.44
C MET A 94 -40.74 11.05 33.46
N GLU A 95 -39.78 11.97 33.47
CA GLU A 95 -39.81 13.15 34.35
C GLU A 95 -40.95 14.11 33.95
N GLU A 96 -41.19 14.31 32.65
CA GLU A 96 -42.31 15.09 32.13
C GLU A 96 -43.66 14.45 32.50
N GLU A 97 -43.83 13.16 32.25
CA GLU A 97 -45.04 12.41 32.63
C GLU A 97 -45.27 12.45 34.15
N GLN A 98 -44.22 12.28 34.95
CA GLN A 98 -44.34 12.32 36.39
C GLN A 98 -44.74 13.70 36.91
N LYS A 99 -44.25 14.78 36.31
CA LYS A 99 -44.70 16.14 36.62
C LYS A 99 -46.19 16.35 36.30
N MET A 100 -46.63 15.90 35.13
CA MET A 100 -48.05 15.95 34.74
C MET A 100 -48.93 15.21 35.75
N TYR A 101 -48.57 13.98 36.11
CA TYR A 101 -49.35 13.21 37.09
C TYR A 101 -49.30 13.80 38.51
N ASP A 102 -48.17 14.38 38.92
CA ASP A 102 -48.06 15.09 40.20
C ASP A 102 -49.00 16.30 40.27
N GLU A 103 -49.19 17.01 39.15
CA GLU A 103 -50.14 18.13 39.04
C GLU A 103 -51.60 17.64 39.15
N GLU A 104 -51.98 16.61 38.38
CA GLU A 104 -53.32 16.01 38.43
C GLU A 104 -53.67 15.46 39.82
N LEU A 105 -52.72 14.79 40.48
CA LEU A 105 -52.92 14.29 41.84
C LEU A 105 -53.09 15.42 42.85
N ARG A 106 -52.36 16.52 42.68
CA ARG A 106 -52.45 17.68 43.56
C ARG A 106 -53.83 18.34 43.47
N GLU A 107 -54.44 18.42 42.29
CA GLU A 107 -55.83 18.88 42.12
C GLU A 107 -56.82 18.01 42.90
N MET A 108 -56.56 16.70 42.97
CA MET A 108 -57.34 15.75 43.77
C MET A 108 -56.96 15.73 45.26
N GLY A 109 -56.01 16.56 45.72
CA GLY A 109 -55.50 16.57 47.09
C GLY A 109 -54.69 15.32 47.48
N LYS A 110 -54.19 14.56 46.50
CA LYS A 110 -53.37 13.35 46.68
C LYS A 110 -51.94 13.61 46.21
N THR A 111 -51.01 12.72 46.57
CA THR A 111 -49.61 12.77 46.12
C THR A 111 -49.02 11.38 45.98
N PHE A 112 -48.05 11.20 45.09
CA PHE A 112 -47.28 9.95 45.06
C PHE A 112 -46.48 9.74 46.34
N HIS A 113 -46.31 8.46 46.70
CA HIS A 113 -45.44 8.05 47.79
C HIS A 113 -43.97 8.33 47.42
N LYS A 114 -43.26 9.08 48.26
CA LYS A 114 -41.83 9.37 48.10
C LYS A 114 -41.03 8.58 49.13
N GLN A 115 -40.27 7.60 48.68
CA GLN A 115 -39.32 6.88 49.53
C GLN A 115 -38.14 7.81 49.83
N ARG A 116 -37.91 8.15 51.10
CA ARG A 116 -36.70 8.88 51.50
C ARG A 116 -35.52 7.91 51.43
N ILE A 117 -34.46 8.32 50.73
CA ILE A 117 -33.15 7.66 50.73
C ILE A 117 -32.38 8.17 51.93
#